data_AF-A0A945PSB1-F1
#
_entry.id   AF-A0A945PSB1-F1
#
_cell.length_a   1.000
_cell.length_b   1.000
_cell.length_c   1.000
_cell.angle_alpha   90.00
_cell.angle_beta   90.00
_cell.angle_gamma   90.00
#
_symmetry.space_group_name_H-M   'P 1'
#
loop_
_entity.id
_entity.type
_entity.pdbx_description
1 polymer ?
#
loop_
_entity_poly.entity_id
_entity_poly.type
_entity_poly.pdbx_seq_one_letter_code
_entity_poly.pdbx_strand_id
1 'polypeptide(L)'
;MRIARRENYTSRAAGLQQSLGALAAMATHRWPVCGAGCPSDIAQNCHRNCPDVPVALSDAPEEYPLETVIAPLVYEMRRLDGIYPCWSCEGHERFGDLWKLPQVWFYAKRQIHVRVLSDVLTAANLKGGLDVEWEVVVTYSDSDNPETTYALRPKQNQMDLSLKALQADVQSLAAGVVELCQARAKALQNQGA
;
A
#
# COMPACT_ATOMS: atom_id res chain seq x y z
N MET A 1 20.09 11.71 -21.38
CA MET A 1 20.98 10.58 -21.05
C MET A 1 20.17 9.29 -21.16
N ARG A 2 20.58 8.29 -21.97
CA ARG A 2 19.90 6.98 -22.02
C ARG A 2 20.60 6.02 -21.06
N ILE A 3 19.83 5.38 -20.18
CA ILE A 3 20.36 4.35 -19.27
C ILE A 3 20.62 3.09 -20.11
N ALA A 4 21.85 2.57 -20.07
CA ALA A 4 22.22 1.36 -20.80
C ALA A 4 21.38 0.15 -20.34
N ARG A 5 20.97 -0.70 -21.29
CA ARG A 5 20.26 -1.95 -20.95
C ARG A 5 21.23 -2.90 -20.26
N ARG A 6 20.82 -3.46 -19.12
CA ARG A 6 21.58 -4.53 -18.45
C ARG A 6 21.53 -5.81 -19.29
N GLU A 7 22.54 -6.66 -19.11
CA GLU A 7 22.56 -8.04 -19.64
C GLU A 7 21.29 -8.81 -19.19
N ASN A 8 20.83 -9.75 -20.02
CA ASN A 8 19.59 -10.53 -19.84
C ASN A 8 18.27 -9.75 -19.95
N TYR A 9 18.25 -8.68 -20.75
CA TYR A 9 17.07 -7.82 -20.94
C TYR A 9 15.81 -8.58 -21.41
N THR A 10 15.92 -9.52 -22.36
CA THR A 10 14.76 -10.22 -22.94
C THR A 10 14.03 -11.10 -21.91
N SER A 11 14.77 -11.90 -21.14
CA SER A 11 14.20 -12.72 -20.03
C SER A 11 13.56 -11.84 -18.96
N ARG A 12 14.21 -10.72 -18.59
CA ARG A 12 13.67 -9.77 -17.62
C ARG A 12 12.44 -9.02 -18.14
N ALA A 13 12.38 -8.72 -19.43
CA ALA A 13 11.23 -8.07 -20.07
C ALA A 13 10.00 -8.98 -20.03
N ALA A 14 10.15 -10.28 -20.33
CA ALA A 14 9.08 -11.26 -20.20
C ALA A 14 8.57 -11.38 -18.75
N GLY A 15 9.49 -11.49 -17.78
CA GLY A 15 9.14 -11.52 -16.35
C GLY A 15 8.46 -10.24 -15.87
N LEU A 16 8.87 -9.08 -16.37
CA LEU A 16 8.22 -7.81 -16.10
C LEU A 16 6.80 -7.77 -16.68
N GLN A 17 6.62 -8.16 -17.94
CA GLN A 17 5.30 -8.22 -18.58
C GLN A 17 4.35 -9.18 -17.88
N GLN A 18 4.85 -10.34 -17.43
CA GLN A 18 4.07 -11.26 -16.61
C GLN A 18 3.67 -10.62 -15.27
N SER A 19 4.58 -9.89 -14.62
CA SER A 19 4.28 -9.21 -13.34
C SER A 19 3.23 -8.12 -13.51
N LEU A 20 3.37 -7.30 -14.55
CA LEU A 20 2.41 -6.26 -14.87
C LEU A 20 1.07 -6.86 -15.29
N GLY A 21 1.07 -7.99 -15.97
CA GLY A 21 -0.13 -8.75 -16.30
C GLY A 21 -0.84 -9.28 -15.07
N ALA A 22 -0.10 -9.83 -14.11
CA ALA A 22 -0.67 -10.24 -12.83
C ALA A 22 -1.26 -9.05 -12.05
N LEU A 23 -0.57 -7.90 -12.03
CA LEU A 23 -1.05 -6.66 -11.39
C LEU A 23 -2.30 -6.08 -12.09
N ALA A 24 -2.30 -6.01 -13.42
CA ALA A 24 -3.40 -5.45 -14.20
C ALA A 24 -4.61 -6.39 -14.24
N ALA A 25 -4.36 -7.70 -14.32
CA ALA A 25 -5.35 -8.76 -14.24
C ALA A 25 -5.55 -9.22 -12.80
N MET A 26 -5.18 -8.41 -11.80
CA MET A 26 -5.59 -8.64 -10.43
C MET A 26 -7.11 -8.69 -10.41
N ALA A 27 -7.69 -9.88 -10.58
CA ALA A 27 -8.92 -10.17 -9.89
C ALA A 27 -8.56 -10.06 -8.41
N THR A 28 -9.50 -9.57 -7.61
CA THR A 28 -9.41 -9.46 -6.16
C THR A 28 -9.30 -10.87 -5.56
N HIS A 29 -8.23 -11.61 -5.86
CA HIS A 29 -8.22 -13.08 -5.90
C HIS A 29 -7.99 -13.72 -4.54
N ARG A 30 -7.91 -12.94 -3.47
CA ARG A 30 -7.92 -13.44 -2.10
C ARG A 30 -9.14 -12.87 -1.42
N TRP A 31 -10.29 -13.47 -1.75
CA TRP A 31 -11.45 -13.38 -0.88
C TRP A 31 -11.49 -14.61 0.04
N PRO A 32 -11.73 -14.41 1.34
CA PRO A 32 -11.72 -13.13 2.05
C PRO A 32 -10.30 -12.52 2.12
N VAL A 33 -10.20 -11.18 2.07
CA VAL A 33 -8.91 -10.47 2.18
C VAL A 33 -8.27 -10.71 3.55
N CYS A 34 -9.13 -10.76 4.57
CA CYS A 34 -8.81 -11.12 5.95
C CYS A 34 -8.42 -12.59 6.13
N GLY A 35 -8.53 -13.44 5.09
CA GLY A 35 -8.16 -14.84 5.14
C GLY A 35 -8.94 -15.63 6.21
N ALA A 36 -8.30 -16.67 6.74
CA ALA A 36 -8.89 -17.55 7.75
C ALA A 36 -9.06 -16.87 9.13
N GLY A 37 -8.45 -15.71 9.36
CA GLY A 37 -8.58 -14.95 10.61
C GLY A 37 -9.82 -14.04 10.67
N CYS A 38 -10.68 -14.06 9.65
CA CYS A 38 -11.91 -13.28 9.64
C CYS A 38 -12.94 -13.89 10.62
N PRO A 39 -13.42 -13.14 11.62
CA PRO A 39 -14.43 -13.64 12.57
C PRO A 39 -15.83 -13.74 11.95
N SER A 40 -16.04 -13.17 10.76
CA SER A 40 -17.30 -13.27 10.03
C SER A 40 -17.34 -14.56 9.22
N ASP A 41 -18.29 -15.44 9.54
CA ASP A 41 -18.61 -16.64 8.75
C ASP A 41 -19.22 -16.31 7.37
N ILE A 42 -19.61 -15.05 7.15
CA ILE A 42 -20.26 -14.59 5.93
C ILE A 42 -19.23 -13.90 5.04
N ALA A 43 -18.74 -14.63 4.04
CA ALA A 43 -17.79 -14.13 3.06
C ALA A 43 -18.32 -12.93 2.24
N GLN A 44 -19.62 -12.64 2.20
CA GLN A 44 -20.19 -11.57 1.36
C GLN A 44 -20.00 -10.15 1.92
N ASN A 45 -19.59 -10.02 3.20
CA ASN A 45 -19.48 -8.72 3.88
C ASN A 45 -18.03 -8.21 4.05
N CYS A 46 -17.02 -8.92 3.52
CA CYS A 46 -15.62 -8.51 3.72
C CYS A 46 -15.30 -7.28 2.85
N HIS A 47 -15.39 -6.07 3.41
CA HIS A 47 -15.02 -4.83 2.72
C HIS A 47 -14.08 -4.00 3.59
N ARG A 48 -13.42 -2.98 3.02
CA ARG A 48 -12.45 -2.14 3.74
C ARG A 48 -12.99 -1.49 5.02
N ASN A 49 -14.29 -1.18 5.05
CA ASN A 49 -14.97 -0.59 6.22
C ASN A 49 -15.55 -1.64 7.18
N CYS A 50 -15.22 -2.92 7.04
CA CYS A 50 -15.75 -3.95 7.92
C CYS A 50 -15.16 -3.76 9.33
N PRO A 51 -15.99 -3.76 10.39
CA PRO A 51 -15.54 -3.49 11.76
C PRO A 51 -14.54 -4.53 12.27
N ASP A 52 -14.50 -5.71 11.64
CA ASP A 52 -13.60 -6.80 12.04
C ASP A 52 -12.20 -6.68 11.42
N VAL A 53 -11.97 -5.78 10.45
CA VAL A 53 -10.67 -5.60 9.78
C VAL A 53 -9.52 -5.36 10.78
N PRO A 54 -9.66 -4.46 11.78
CA PRO A 54 -8.66 -4.27 12.83
C PRO A 54 -8.13 -5.53 13.49
N VAL A 55 -9.03 -6.47 13.78
CA VAL A 55 -8.72 -7.73 14.46
C VAL A 55 -8.23 -8.74 13.43
N ALA A 56 -8.95 -8.90 12.33
CA ALA A 56 -8.73 -9.98 11.37
C ALA A 56 -7.44 -9.85 10.55
N LEU A 57 -6.86 -8.64 10.45
CA LEU A 57 -5.60 -8.39 9.75
C LEU A 57 -4.42 -8.13 10.68
N SER A 58 -4.61 -8.18 11.99
CA SER A 58 -3.51 -8.11 12.96
C SER A 58 -2.97 -9.52 13.23
N ASP A 59 -1.65 -9.64 13.34
CA ASP A 59 -0.99 -10.87 13.79
C ASP A 59 -1.13 -11.09 15.30
N ALA A 60 -1.46 -10.02 16.06
CA ALA A 60 -1.66 -10.04 17.51
C ALA A 60 -2.91 -9.23 17.88
N PRO A 61 -4.11 -9.68 17.49
CA PRO A 61 -5.35 -8.89 17.56
C PRO A 61 -5.76 -8.43 18.96
N GLU A 62 -5.41 -9.19 20.00
CA GLU A 62 -5.75 -8.87 21.39
C GLU A 62 -4.86 -7.77 21.98
N GLU A 63 -3.59 -7.73 21.55
CA GLU A 63 -2.59 -6.79 22.08
C GLU A 63 -2.43 -5.56 21.18
N TYR A 64 -2.46 -5.76 19.86
CA TYR A 64 -2.14 -4.76 18.85
C TYR A 64 -3.13 -4.85 17.66
N PRO A 65 -4.44 -4.63 17.86
CA PRO A 65 -5.37 -4.51 16.73
C PRO A 65 -4.98 -3.32 15.86
N LEU A 66 -5.27 -3.38 14.55
CA LEU A 66 -5.01 -2.22 13.68
C LEU A 66 -5.87 -1.04 14.12
N GLU A 67 -5.29 0.15 14.06
CA GLU A 67 -6.01 1.37 14.39
C GLU A 67 -7.09 1.65 13.32
N THR A 68 -8.26 2.14 13.75
CA THR A 68 -9.47 2.14 12.90
C THR A 68 -9.35 2.99 11.65
N VAL A 69 -8.58 4.08 11.68
CA VAL A 69 -8.43 4.97 10.53
C VAL A 69 -7.50 4.38 9.49
N ILE A 70 -6.45 3.66 9.89
CA ILE A 70 -5.48 3.06 8.96
C ILE A 70 -5.94 1.69 8.43
N ALA A 71 -6.79 0.98 9.17
CA ALA A 71 -7.27 -0.36 8.83
C ALA A 71 -7.85 -0.51 7.41
N PRO A 72 -8.70 0.43 6.89
CA PRO A 72 -9.18 0.36 5.51
C PRO A 72 -8.05 0.39 4.47
N LEU A 73 -7.00 1.19 4.69
CA LEU A 73 -5.85 1.24 3.78
C LEU A 73 -5.05 -0.06 3.82
N VAL A 74 -4.81 -0.61 5.01
CA VAL A 74 -4.12 -1.90 5.17
C VAL A 74 -4.89 -3.01 4.45
N TYR A 75 -6.22 -3.04 4.58
CA TYR A 75 -7.09 -3.96 3.86
C TYR A 75 -6.91 -3.85 2.34
N GLU A 76 -6.94 -2.65 1.80
CA GLU A 76 -6.84 -2.41 0.35
C GLU A 76 -5.44 -2.71 -0.18
N MET A 77 -4.39 -2.42 0.61
CA MET A 77 -3.03 -2.85 0.29
C MET A 77 -2.89 -4.37 0.29
N ARG A 78 -3.58 -5.08 1.20
CA ARG A 78 -3.59 -6.55 1.24
C ARG A 78 -4.32 -7.16 0.03
N ARG A 79 -5.25 -6.42 -0.59
CA ARG A 79 -5.89 -6.81 -1.86
C ARG A 79 -4.94 -6.74 -3.05
N LEU A 80 -3.87 -5.95 -2.97
CA LEU A 80 -2.83 -5.88 -3.99
C LEU A 80 -1.96 -7.14 -3.92
N ASP A 81 -2.08 -8.04 -4.91
CA ASP A 81 -1.23 -9.23 -4.95
C ASP A 81 0.24 -8.82 -4.96
N GLY A 82 1.05 -9.50 -4.15
CA GLY A 82 2.47 -9.20 -4.01
C GLY A 82 2.81 -8.01 -3.11
N ILE A 83 1.84 -7.39 -2.43
CA ILE A 83 2.08 -6.46 -1.32
C ILE A 83 1.63 -7.12 -0.01
N TYR A 84 2.52 -7.10 0.99
CA TYR A 84 2.29 -7.74 2.28
C TYR A 84 2.52 -6.70 3.39
N PRO A 85 1.46 -6.00 3.84
CA PRO A 85 1.55 -5.15 5.02
C PRO A 85 2.06 -5.94 6.23
N CYS A 86 2.94 -5.32 7.01
CA CYS A 86 3.55 -5.95 8.19
C CYS A 86 3.55 -5.05 9.43
N TRP A 87 3.33 -3.74 9.27
CA TRP A 87 3.13 -2.82 10.38
C TRP A 87 2.34 -1.60 9.88
N SER A 88 1.60 -0.93 10.77
CA SER A 88 0.87 0.29 10.41
C SER A 88 0.67 1.22 11.60
N CYS A 89 0.44 2.49 11.31
CA CYS A 89 0.05 3.53 12.26
C CYS A 89 -0.87 4.53 11.56
N GLU A 90 -1.88 5.03 12.25
CA GLU A 90 -2.84 6.04 11.76
C GLU A 90 -2.39 7.48 11.98
N GLY A 91 -1.21 7.64 12.59
CA GLY A 91 -0.68 8.92 13.03
C GLY A 91 -1.27 9.35 14.36
N HIS A 92 -0.47 10.10 15.12
CA HIS A 92 -0.82 10.49 16.48
C HIS A 92 -0.35 11.90 16.77
N GLU A 93 -1.15 12.66 17.51
CA GLU A 93 -0.75 13.92 18.12
C GLU A 93 -0.32 13.69 19.56
N ARG A 94 0.61 14.53 20.04
CA ARG A 94 1.02 14.56 21.43
C ARG A 94 1.24 16.01 21.84
N PHE A 95 0.53 16.45 22.88
CA PHE A 95 0.59 17.83 23.39
C PHE A 95 0.19 18.91 22.38
N GLY A 96 -0.71 18.58 21.43
CA GLY A 96 -1.17 19.50 20.39
C GLY A 96 -0.29 19.54 19.14
N ASP A 97 0.81 18.81 19.14
CA ASP A 97 1.71 18.69 17.99
C ASP A 97 1.62 17.29 17.37
N LEU A 98 1.83 17.23 16.05
CA LEU A 98 1.93 15.97 15.33
C LEU A 98 3.16 15.18 15.79
N TRP A 99 2.94 14.02 16.41
CA TRP A 99 4.01 13.17 16.96
C TRP A 99 4.42 12.04 16.01
N LYS A 100 3.44 11.36 15.42
CA LYS A 100 3.67 10.26 14.46
C LYS A 100 2.87 10.52 13.19
N LEU A 101 3.48 10.24 12.05
CA LEU A 101 2.79 10.26 10.76
C LEU A 101 2.06 8.92 10.54
N PRO A 102 0.88 8.94 9.88
CA PRO A 102 0.28 7.72 9.40
C PRO A 102 1.19 7.06 8.37
N GLN A 103 1.30 5.74 8.44
CA GLN A 103 2.10 4.98 7.49
C GLN A 103 1.74 3.50 7.54
N VAL A 104 2.01 2.80 6.45
CA VAL A 104 1.92 1.34 6.36
C VAL A 104 3.26 0.81 5.89
N TRP A 105 3.86 -0.08 6.67
CA TRP A 105 5.05 -0.81 6.26
C TRP A 105 4.64 -2.12 5.59
N PHE A 106 5.38 -2.50 4.56
CA PHE A 106 5.07 -3.67 3.76
C PHE A 106 6.29 -4.28 3.09
N TYR A 107 6.18 -5.57 2.79
CA TYR A 107 7.06 -6.26 1.86
C TYR A 107 6.45 -6.28 0.47
N ALA A 108 7.32 -6.27 -0.56
CA ALA A 108 6.91 -6.36 -1.95
C ALA A 108 7.52 -7.59 -2.62
N LYS A 109 6.69 -8.45 -3.21
CA LYS A 109 7.13 -9.66 -3.94
C LYS A 109 8.08 -9.34 -5.09
N ARG A 110 7.87 -8.19 -5.74
CA ARG A 110 8.66 -7.71 -6.88
C ARG A 110 8.73 -6.19 -6.87
N GLN A 111 9.85 -5.63 -7.32
CA GLN A 111 10.10 -4.18 -7.40
C GLN A 111 9.08 -3.40 -8.25
N ILE A 112 8.41 -4.07 -9.19
CA ILE A 112 7.37 -3.42 -10.00
C ILE A 112 6.14 -3.01 -9.18
N HIS A 113 5.81 -3.71 -8.08
CA HIS A 113 4.72 -3.31 -7.18
C HIS A 113 5.03 -1.97 -6.52
N VAL A 114 6.26 -1.82 -6.02
CA VAL A 114 6.78 -0.57 -5.45
C VAL A 114 6.67 0.56 -6.47
N ARG A 115 7.17 0.33 -7.69
CA ARG A 115 7.09 1.34 -8.77
C ARG A 115 5.66 1.73 -9.11
N VAL A 116 4.76 0.77 -9.29
CA VAL A 116 3.35 1.04 -9.60
C VAL A 116 2.70 1.85 -8.49
N LEU A 117 2.94 1.48 -7.23
CA LEU A 117 2.42 2.22 -6.08
C LEU A 117 2.97 3.66 -6.05
N SER A 118 4.29 3.86 -6.20
CA SER A 118 4.88 5.21 -6.26
C SER A 118 4.32 6.07 -7.39
N ASP A 119 4.12 5.49 -8.58
CA ASP A 119 3.51 6.18 -9.72
C ASP A 119 2.05 6.59 -9.42
N VAL A 120 1.30 5.74 -8.71
CA VAL A 120 -0.09 5.99 -8.29
C VAL A 120 -0.15 7.14 -7.29
N LEU A 121 0.70 7.15 -6.27
CA LEU A 121 0.75 8.24 -5.28
C LEU A 121 1.07 9.58 -5.94
N THR A 122 2.06 9.58 -6.84
CA THR A 122 2.44 10.76 -7.62
C THR A 122 1.24 11.27 -8.44
N ALA A 123 0.54 10.38 -9.13
CA ALA A 123 -0.63 10.73 -9.92
C ALA A 123 -1.82 11.21 -9.09
N ALA A 124 -2.05 10.63 -7.91
CA ALA A 124 -3.11 11.04 -6.98
C ALA A 124 -2.85 12.46 -6.45
N ASN A 125 -1.61 12.74 -6.02
CA ASN A 125 -1.20 14.07 -5.58
C ASN A 125 -1.32 15.12 -6.71
N LEU A 126 -0.83 14.82 -7.91
CA LEU A 126 -0.91 15.75 -9.05
C LEU A 126 -2.35 16.06 -9.50
N LYS A 127 -3.30 15.19 -9.19
CA LYS A 127 -4.73 15.40 -9.46
C LYS A 127 -5.47 16.11 -8.31
N GLY A 128 -4.77 16.49 -7.23
CA GLY A 128 -5.37 17.06 -6.04
C GLY A 128 -6.25 16.07 -5.26
N GLY A 129 -6.00 14.77 -5.41
CA GLY A 129 -6.71 13.72 -4.66
C GLY A 129 -6.14 13.45 -3.27
N LEU A 130 -5.00 14.08 -2.95
CA LEU A 130 -4.32 14.03 -1.66
C LEU A 130 -3.99 15.46 -1.26
N ASP A 131 -4.18 15.78 0.02
CA ASP A 131 -3.81 17.07 0.60
C ASP A 131 -2.29 17.21 0.71
N VAL A 132 -1.57 16.09 0.84
CA VAL A 132 -0.12 16.06 1.02
C VAL A 132 0.56 15.10 0.03
N GLU A 133 1.88 15.26 -0.13
CA GLU A 133 2.66 14.35 -0.96
C GLU A 133 2.93 13.05 -0.19
N TRP A 134 2.46 11.92 -0.71
CA TRP A 134 2.78 10.58 -0.20
C TRP A 134 3.89 9.92 -1.02
N GLU A 135 4.72 9.15 -0.36
CA GLU A 135 5.86 8.44 -0.95
C GLU A 135 5.93 6.98 -0.51
N VAL A 136 6.63 6.18 -1.32
CA VAL A 136 7.12 4.87 -0.91
C VAL A 136 8.62 4.97 -0.71
N VAL A 137 9.08 4.67 0.51
CA VAL A 137 10.51 4.67 0.85
C VAL A 137 10.97 3.29 1.28
N VAL A 138 12.26 3.02 1.15
CA VAL A 138 12.87 1.86 1.83
C VAL A 138 12.94 2.17 3.32
N THR A 139 12.52 1.22 4.14
CA THR A 139 12.62 1.27 5.60
C THR A 139 13.29 0.00 6.12
N TYR A 140 13.58 -0.02 7.42
CA TYR A 140 14.21 -1.13 8.10
C TYR A 140 13.41 -1.45 9.35
N SER A 141 13.00 -2.72 9.53
CA SER A 141 12.30 -3.14 10.74
C SER A 141 13.31 -3.40 11.86
N ASP A 142 14.16 -4.41 11.71
CA ASP A 142 15.03 -4.92 12.78
C ASP A 142 16.33 -5.51 12.22
N SER A 143 17.39 -5.53 13.06
CA SER A 143 18.75 -5.97 12.70
C SER A 143 18.83 -7.40 12.12
N ASP A 144 17.86 -8.24 12.48
CA ASP A 144 17.77 -9.66 12.16
C ASP A 144 16.84 -9.96 10.98
N ASN A 145 16.13 -8.95 10.45
CA ASN A 145 15.30 -9.12 9.27
C ASN A 145 16.12 -8.87 7.98
N PRO A 146 16.38 -9.91 7.16
CA PRO A 146 17.15 -9.75 5.94
C PRO A 146 16.32 -9.16 4.77
N GLU A 147 15.00 -9.07 4.92
CA GLU A 147 14.12 -8.62 3.84
C GLU A 147 14.09 -7.09 3.72
N THR A 148 14.06 -6.60 2.48
CA THR A 148 13.84 -5.17 2.23
C THR A 148 12.39 -4.81 2.54
N THR A 149 12.22 -3.94 3.53
CA THR A 149 10.90 -3.41 3.90
C THR A 149 10.69 -2.05 3.26
N TYR A 150 9.44 -1.72 2.93
CA TYR A 150 9.04 -0.43 2.41
C TYR A 150 8.04 0.24 3.34
N ALA A 151 7.99 1.57 3.35
CA ALA A 151 6.96 2.34 4.02
C ALA A 151 6.21 3.21 3.02
N LEU A 152 4.88 3.10 3.02
CA LEU A 152 3.96 4.07 2.43
C LEU A 152 3.68 5.14 3.48
N ARG A 153 4.08 6.39 3.23
CA ARG A 153 3.96 7.48 4.22
C ARG A 153 3.86 8.86 3.58
N PRO A 154 3.39 9.89 4.31
CA PRO A 154 3.55 11.28 3.95
C PRO A 154 5.03 11.69 3.90
N LYS A 155 5.36 12.63 3.02
CA LYS A 155 6.70 13.19 2.91
C LYS A 155 6.99 14.15 4.08
N GLN A 156 8.07 13.89 4.81
CA GLN A 156 8.34 14.48 6.13
C GLN A 156 8.59 16.00 6.15
N ASN A 157 8.93 16.62 5.00
CA ASN A 157 9.35 18.03 4.92
C ASN A 157 8.24 18.99 4.50
N GLN A 158 6.98 18.62 4.68
CA GLN A 158 5.85 19.51 4.43
C GLN A 158 5.50 20.25 5.73
N MET A 159 5.50 21.58 5.69
CA MET A 159 5.12 22.41 6.84
C MET A 159 3.60 22.36 7.05
N ASP A 160 3.17 22.47 8.31
CA ASP A 160 1.76 22.60 8.72
C ASP A 160 0.84 21.40 8.39
N LEU A 161 1.35 20.18 8.60
CA LEU A 161 0.54 18.97 8.48
C LEU A 161 -0.41 18.83 9.68
N SER A 162 -1.72 18.90 9.44
CA SER A 162 -2.71 18.51 10.45
C SER A 162 -2.91 16.99 10.42
N LEU A 163 -3.03 16.34 11.59
CA LEU A 163 -3.33 14.91 11.66
C LEU A 163 -4.61 14.58 10.89
N LYS A 164 -5.62 15.45 10.99
CA LYS A 164 -6.90 15.30 10.28
C LYS A 164 -6.73 15.23 8.76
N ALA A 165 -5.89 16.08 8.15
CA ALA A 165 -5.63 16.04 6.71
C ALA A 165 -4.92 14.73 6.32
N LEU A 166 -3.93 14.31 7.11
CA LEU A 166 -3.22 13.05 6.86
C LEU A 166 -4.14 11.82 6.96
N GLN A 167 -5.05 11.82 7.93
CA GLN A 167 -6.07 10.78 8.09
C GLN A 167 -7.11 10.81 6.98
N ALA A 168 -7.46 11.99 6.46
CA ALA A 168 -8.32 12.12 5.28
C ALA A 168 -7.65 11.51 4.04
N ASP A 169 -6.36 11.77 3.83
CA ASP A 169 -5.58 11.14 2.76
C ASP A 169 -5.53 9.62 2.88
N VAL A 170 -5.38 9.07 4.08
CA VAL A 170 -5.45 7.62 4.31
C VAL A 170 -6.77 7.05 3.78
N GLN A 171 -7.89 7.74 4.04
CA GLN A 171 -9.21 7.32 3.52
C GLN A 171 -9.30 7.45 2.00
N SER A 172 -8.77 8.54 1.43
CA SER A 172 -8.71 8.75 -0.03
C SER A 172 -7.89 7.66 -0.73
N LEU A 173 -6.74 7.29 -0.16
CA LEU A 173 -5.92 6.20 -0.63
C LEU A 173 -6.66 4.86 -0.54
N ALA A 174 -7.27 4.54 0.60
CA ALA A 174 -8.04 3.32 0.77
C ALA A 174 -9.21 3.23 -0.25
N ALA A 175 -9.83 4.36 -0.59
CA ALA A 175 -10.95 4.36 -1.52
C ALA A 175 -10.58 4.03 -2.98
N GLY A 176 -9.31 4.16 -3.40
CA GLY A 176 -8.95 4.04 -4.82
C GLY A 176 -7.61 3.40 -5.14
N VAL A 177 -6.78 3.03 -4.16
CA VAL A 177 -5.42 2.53 -4.41
C VAL A 177 -5.40 1.29 -5.31
N VAL A 178 -6.38 0.38 -5.17
CA VAL A 178 -6.46 -0.84 -5.96
C VAL A 178 -6.75 -0.52 -7.43
N GLU A 179 -7.79 0.26 -7.70
CA GLU A 179 -8.21 0.64 -9.05
C GLU A 179 -7.12 1.45 -9.76
N LEU A 180 -6.47 2.37 -9.03
CA LEU A 180 -5.37 3.17 -9.55
C LEU A 180 -4.15 2.30 -9.90
N CYS A 181 -3.79 1.33 -9.04
CA CYS A 181 -2.70 0.39 -9.31
C CYS A 181 -2.99 -0.48 -10.54
N GLN A 182 -4.20 -1.02 -10.67
CA GLN A 182 -4.61 -1.81 -11.83
C GLN A 182 -4.53 -0.99 -13.13
N ALA A 183 -5.08 0.23 -13.12
CA ALA A 183 -5.05 1.13 -14.26
C ALA A 183 -3.60 1.48 -14.65
N ARG A 184 -2.74 1.76 -13.67
CA ARG A 184 -1.33 2.07 -13.91
C ARG A 184 -0.55 0.87 -14.45
N ALA A 185 -0.77 -0.31 -13.88
CA ALA A 185 -0.16 -1.55 -14.37
C ALA A 185 -0.53 -1.79 -15.84
N LYS A 186 -1.82 -1.68 -16.19
CA LYS A 186 -2.30 -1.81 -17.58
C LYS A 186 -1.66 -0.79 -18.52
N ALA A 187 -1.53 0.46 -18.08
CA ALA A 187 -0.87 1.50 -18.88
C ALA A 187 0.61 1.18 -19.13
N LEU A 188 1.33 0.65 -18.12
CA LEU A 188 2.74 0.26 -18.26
C LEU A 188 2.91 -0.96 -19.18
N GLN A 189 1.96 -1.90 -19.21
CA GLN A 189 2.00 -3.02 -20.17
C GLN A 189 1.96 -2.51 -21.60
N ASN A 190 1.06 -1.59 -21.90
CA ASN A 190 0.86 -1.02 -23.23
C ASN A 190 2.03 -0.15 -23.71
N GLN A 191 2.83 0.40 -22.79
CA GLN A 191 4.03 1.19 -23.12
C GLN A 191 5.28 0.31 -23.34
N GLY A 192 5.24 -0.96 -22.92
CA GLY A 192 6.33 -1.92 -23.04
C GLY A 192 6.14 -2.96 -24.15
N ALA A 193 5.07 -2.85 -24.93
CA ALA A 193 4.84 -3.55 -26.20
C ALA A 193 5.25 -2.63 -27.36
#